data_AF-A0A969B1K1-F1
#
_entry.id   AF-A0A969B1K1-F1
#
_cell.length_a   1.000
_cell.length_b   1.000
_cell.length_c   1.000
_cell.angle_alpha   90.00
_cell.angle_beta   90.00
_cell.angle_gamma   90.00
#
_symmetry.space_group_name_H-M   'P 1'
#
loop_
_entity.id
_entity.type
_entity.pdbx_description
1 polymer ?
#
loop_
_entity_poly.entity_id
_entity_poly.type
_entity_poly.pdbx_seq_one_letter_code
_entity_poly.pdbx_strand_id
1 'polypeptide(L)'
;MYCRPEKSKRTRNAKLILDLRSNTGGYLDAAIKIADEFLKENELIVYTEGKERPRADYLATANGLFEEGELVVLIDSWSASASEIVSGAIQDNDRGTIIGRRSFGKGLVQETTYFRDGSAMRLTIARYYTPTGRSIQKPYNNGVADYEHELMNRYEHGEFETLDSTVFSEKNKFTTKAGKVVYGGGGIMPDVFVPIDTVGQTPFYRQVSRKAMIYNYALNYTNLHRETLSQFTDYKEIINYLESKNIFTDFLQEVRKKGLNPKIAEIYESQQLIKTYLYAYICRNIVNNDGYYPVLQKVDNV
;
A
#
# COMPACT_ATOMS: atom_id res chain seq x y z
N MET A 1 13.51 21.18 25.27
CA MET A 1 14.34 21.89 24.29
C MET A 1 14.33 21.05 23.01
N TYR A 2 13.35 21.27 22.12
CA TYR A 2 13.31 20.60 20.82
C TYR A 2 13.89 21.56 19.79
N CYS A 3 15.04 21.22 19.24
CA CYS A 3 15.71 21.97 18.18
C CYS A 3 14.92 21.78 16.88
N ARG A 4 14.15 22.79 16.44
CA ARG A 4 13.49 22.79 15.12
C ARG A 4 14.47 23.38 14.09
N PRO A 5 14.74 22.71 12.96
CA PRO A 5 15.49 23.33 11.88
C PRO A 5 14.69 24.52 11.32
N GLU A 6 15.40 25.59 10.96
CA GLU A 6 14.81 26.78 10.35
C GLU A 6 14.02 26.45 9.07
N LYS A 7 12.84 27.06 8.93
CA LYS A 7 11.88 26.97 7.79
C LYS A 7 12.43 27.45 6.42
N SER A 8 13.74 27.48 6.21
CA SER A 8 14.38 28.22 5.13
C SER A 8 14.82 27.32 3.96
N LYS A 9 14.18 27.53 2.80
CA LYS A 9 14.67 27.34 1.41
C LYS A 9 15.06 25.93 0.92
N ARG A 10 15.18 24.91 1.77
CA ARG A 10 15.65 23.57 1.35
C ARG A 10 14.58 22.65 0.75
N THR A 11 13.30 22.89 0.99
CA THR A 11 12.21 21.97 0.60
C THR A 11 11.67 22.20 -0.80
N ARG A 12 11.79 23.41 -1.36
CA ARG A 12 11.21 23.74 -2.68
C ARG A 12 11.66 22.81 -3.82
N ASN A 13 12.88 22.30 -3.78
CA ASN A 13 13.42 21.34 -4.76
C ASN A 13 13.50 19.90 -4.24
N ALA A 14 13.00 19.63 -3.04
CA ALA A 14 12.99 18.29 -2.47
C ALA A 14 11.86 17.46 -3.10
N LYS A 15 12.12 16.17 -3.26
CA LYS A 15 11.14 15.19 -3.71
C LYS A 15 10.86 14.23 -2.56
N LEU A 16 9.58 14.02 -2.24
CA LEU A 16 9.16 13.12 -1.17
C LEU A 16 8.16 12.10 -1.73
N ILE A 17 8.35 10.84 -1.36
CA ILE A 17 7.37 9.78 -1.55
C ILE A 17 6.82 9.40 -0.17
N LEU A 18 5.51 9.54 0.01
CA LEU A 18 4.78 9.04 1.17
C LEU A 18 4.11 7.72 0.80
N ASP A 19 4.63 6.61 1.29
CA ASP A 19 4.06 5.29 1.03
C ASP A 19 2.97 4.95 2.06
N LEU A 20 1.72 4.92 1.61
CA LEU A 20 0.55 4.52 2.40
C LEU A 20 -0.02 3.17 1.96
N ARG A 21 0.65 2.45 1.07
CA ARG A 21 0.21 1.12 0.62
C ARG A 21 0.04 0.19 1.81
N SER A 22 -1.05 -0.57 1.80
CA SER A 22 -1.42 -1.52 2.85
C SER A 22 -1.59 -0.92 4.26
N ASN A 23 -1.66 0.42 4.37
CA ASN A 23 -1.97 1.09 5.62
C ASN A 23 -3.48 1.24 5.80
N THR A 24 -4.05 0.42 6.68
CA THR A 24 -5.49 0.37 6.98
C THR A 24 -6.01 1.55 7.82
N GLY A 25 -5.12 2.50 8.14
CA GLY A 25 -5.43 3.77 8.77
C GLY A 25 -5.02 3.81 10.24
N GLY A 26 -5.83 4.50 11.05
CA GLY A 26 -5.47 4.80 12.44
C GLY A 26 -6.36 5.92 12.99
N TYR A 27 -5.78 6.73 13.86
CA TYR A 27 -6.50 7.84 14.50
C TYR A 27 -6.65 9.04 13.55
N LEU A 28 -7.82 9.69 13.59
CA LEU A 28 -8.14 10.89 12.83
C LEU A 28 -7.12 12.01 13.08
N ASP A 29 -6.79 12.28 14.35
CA ASP A 29 -5.84 13.34 14.72
C ASP A 29 -4.44 13.12 14.15
N ALA A 30 -4.02 11.86 13.99
CA ALA A 30 -2.74 11.55 13.36
C ALA A 30 -2.79 11.85 11.85
N ALA A 31 -3.90 11.52 11.19
CA ALA A 31 -4.11 11.86 9.78
C ALA A 31 -4.08 13.38 9.56
N ILE A 32 -4.76 14.14 10.44
CA ILE A 32 -4.78 15.61 10.39
C ILE A 32 -3.37 16.16 10.53
N LYS A 33 -2.62 15.72 11.54
CA LYS A 33 -1.23 16.18 11.76
C LYS A 33 -0.31 15.84 10.59
N ILE A 34 -0.47 14.66 9.99
CA ILE A 34 0.32 14.29 8.81
C ILE A 34 -0.03 15.18 7.61
N ALA A 35 -1.32 15.42 7.36
CA ALA A 35 -1.75 16.29 6.26
C ALA A 35 -1.31 17.76 6.48
N ASP A 36 -1.30 18.23 7.73
CA ASP A 36 -0.83 19.55 8.15
C ASP A 36 0.63 19.81 7.75
N GLU A 37 1.46 18.76 7.68
CA GLU A 37 2.86 18.90 7.24
C GLU A 37 2.99 19.31 5.77
N PHE A 38 1.95 19.08 4.95
CA PHE A 38 2.01 19.25 3.50
C PHE A 38 1.18 20.40 2.96
N LEU A 39 0.10 20.77 3.65
CA LEU A 39 -0.87 21.77 3.19
C LEU A 39 -0.55 23.16 3.71
N LYS A 40 -0.99 24.18 2.97
CA LYS A 40 -0.83 25.57 3.41
C LYS A 40 -1.85 25.93 4.49
N GLU A 41 -1.51 26.92 5.29
CA GLU A 41 -2.41 27.46 6.31
C GLU A 41 -3.82 27.74 5.75
N ASN A 42 -4.84 27.35 6.51
CA ASN A 42 -6.26 27.46 6.20
C ASN A 42 -6.77 26.58 5.05
N GLU A 43 -5.94 25.71 4.47
CA GLU A 43 -6.47 24.68 3.57
C GLU A 43 -7.22 23.61 4.35
N LEU A 44 -8.40 23.24 3.85
CA LEU A 44 -9.20 22.18 4.46
C LEU A 44 -8.48 20.85 4.28
N ILE A 45 -8.29 20.10 5.36
CA ILE A 45 -7.75 18.74 5.33
C ILE A 45 -8.90 17.77 5.12
N VAL A 46 -9.90 17.86 5.99
CA VAL A 46 -11.06 16.97 6.05
C VAL A 46 -12.15 17.65 6.83
N TYR A 47 -13.41 17.32 6.57
CA TYR A 47 -14.49 17.64 7.50
C TYR A 47 -15.32 16.40 7.81
N THR A 48 -15.91 16.38 9.00
CA THR A 48 -16.81 15.32 9.44
C THR A 48 -18.22 15.85 9.58
N GLU A 49 -19.22 15.10 9.13
CA GLU A 49 -20.62 15.47 9.27
C GLU A 49 -21.46 14.19 9.45
N GLY A 50 -22.37 14.23 10.41
CA GLY A 50 -23.25 13.12 10.76
C GLY A 50 -24.70 13.58 10.89
N LYS A 51 -25.61 12.62 11.02
CA LYS A 51 -27.04 12.92 11.16
C LYS A 51 -27.32 13.76 12.41
N GLU A 52 -26.70 13.39 13.53
CA GLU A 52 -26.86 14.03 14.85
C GLU A 52 -25.54 14.69 15.31
N ARG A 53 -24.57 14.83 14.40
CA ARG A 53 -23.26 15.42 14.66
C ARG A 53 -23.06 16.58 13.69
N PRO A 54 -22.94 17.83 14.18
CA PRO A 54 -22.75 18.98 13.31
C PRO A 54 -21.44 18.85 12.54
N ARG A 55 -21.37 19.56 11.41
CA ARG A 55 -20.15 19.64 10.61
C ARG A 55 -18.99 20.18 11.45
N ALA A 56 -17.85 19.49 11.38
CA ALA A 56 -16.59 19.91 12.00
C ALA A 56 -15.49 19.90 10.94
N ASP A 57 -14.88 21.06 10.72
CA ASP A 57 -13.82 21.27 9.73
C ASP A 57 -12.45 21.22 10.40
N TYR A 58 -11.53 20.50 9.78
CA TYR A 58 -10.15 20.39 10.23
C TYR A 58 -9.27 21.07 9.17
N LEU A 59 -8.71 22.22 9.54
CA LEU A 59 -7.88 23.06 8.67
C LEU A 59 -6.40 22.87 8.97
N ALA A 60 -5.58 23.02 7.95
CA ALA A 60 -4.14 23.11 8.10
C ALA A 60 -3.72 24.42 8.77
N THR A 61 -2.65 24.35 9.54
CA THR A 61 -2.00 25.42 10.29
C THR A 61 -0.77 25.92 9.54
N ALA A 62 -0.18 27.03 9.98
CA ALA A 62 1.08 27.52 9.41
C ALA A 62 2.33 26.73 9.87
N ASN A 63 2.19 25.51 10.41
CA ASN A 63 3.30 24.77 11.01
C ASN A 63 3.94 23.71 10.11
N GLY A 64 3.42 23.52 8.88
CA GLY A 64 3.87 22.44 8.01
C GLY A 64 5.36 22.52 7.66
N LEU A 65 6.04 21.37 7.65
CA LEU A 65 7.46 21.27 7.31
C LEU A 65 7.71 21.07 5.82
N PHE A 66 6.72 20.61 5.06
CA PHE A 66 6.84 20.26 3.64
C PHE A 66 5.68 20.85 2.81
N GLU A 67 5.36 22.12 3.03
CA GLU A 67 4.34 22.86 2.26
C GLU A 67 4.75 23.09 0.79
N GLU A 68 6.06 23.07 0.50
CA GLU A 68 6.65 23.21 -0.84
C GLU A 68 7.49 21.98 -1.22
N GLY A 69 7.68 21.72 -2.51
CA GLY A 69 8.43 20.56 -3.04
C GLY A 69 7.53 19.54 -3.76
N GLU A 70 8.13 18.61 -4.50
CA GLU A 70 7.39 17.55 -5.20
C GLU A 70 6.96 16.47 -4.22
N LEU A 71 5.67 16.15 -4.21
CA LEU A 71 5.07 15.14 -3.32
C LEU A 71 4.33 14.09 -4.13
N VAL A 72 4.71 12.83 -3.92
CA VAL A 72 3.99 11.66 -4.41
C VAL A 72 3.46 10.88 -3.21
N VAL A 73 2.21 10.42 -3.30
CA VAL A 73 1.61 9.52 -2.30
C VAL A 73 1.29 8.20 -2.97
N LEU A 74 1.83 7.11 -2.43
CA LEU A 74 1.54 5.76 -2.93
C LEU A 74 0.37 5.16 -2.15
N ILE A 75 -0.63 4.66 -2.86
CA ILE A 75 -1.79 3.98 -2.27
C ILE A 75 -2.07 2.65 -2.97
N ASP A 76 -2.78 1.77 -2.28
CA ASP A 76 -3.33 0.54 -2.85
C ASP A 76 -4.74 0.26 -2.30
N SER A 77 -5.34 -0.83 -2.75
CA SER A 77 -6.69 -1.23 -2.37
C SER A 77 -6.88 -1.55 -0.87
N TRP A 78 -5.79 -1.62 -0.11
CA TRP A 78 -5.78 -1.84 1.34
C TRP A 78 -5.54 -0.55 2.14
N SER A 79 -5.22 0.54 1.46
CA SER A 79 -5.10 1.87 2.06
C SER A 79 -6.49 2.33 2.52
N ALA A 80 -6.67 2.60 3.81
CA ALA A 80 -7.99 2.87 4.37
C ALA A 80 -8.00 3.98 5.44
N SER A 81 -9.18 4.57 5.68
CA SER A 81 -9.43 5.48 6.80
C SER A 81 -8.45 6.66 6.86
N ALA A 82 -7.61 6.76 7.89
CA ALA A 82 -6.58 7.81 8.02
C ALA A 82 -5.72 7.99 6.76
N SER A 83 -5.34 6.89 6.09
CA SER A 83 -4.57 6.95 4.84
C SER A 83 -5.35 7.64 3.71
N GLU A 84 -6.66 7.45 3.68
CA GLU A 84 -7.56 8.05 2.69
C GLU A 84 -7.86 9.52 3.00
N ILE A 85 -7.81 9.91 4.28
CA ILE A 85 -7.88 11.31 4.70
C ILE A 85 -6.64 12.05 4.21
N VAL A 86 -5.44 11.52 4.45
CA VAL A 86 -4.18 12.15 4.02
C VAL A 86 -4.12 12.24 2.50
N SER A 87 -4.35 11.13 1.78
CA SER A 87 -4.32 11.13 0.32
C SER A 87 -5.42 11.99 -0.29
N GLY A 88 -6.64 11.99 0.25
CA GLY A 88 -7.72 12.86 -0.20
C GLY A 88 -7.42 14.34 0.02
N ALA A 89 -6.87 14.71 1.18
CA ALA A 89 -6.48 16.08 1.50
C ALA A 89 -5.40 16.60 0.53
N ILE A 90 -4.40 15.76 0.23
CA ILE A 90 -3.32 16.08 -0.71
C ILE A 90 -3.86 16.17 -2.14
N GLN A 91 -4.73 15.25 -2.56
CA GLN A 91 -5.25 15.20 -3.91
C GLN A 91 -6.17 16.39 -4.21
N ASP A 92 -7.07 16.72 -3.28
CA ASP A 92 -8.13 17.71 -3.46
C ASP A 92 -7.66 19.16 -3.35
N ASN A 93 -6.57 19.40 -2.60
CA ASN A 93 -5.89 20.69 -2.57
C ASN A 93 -4.80 20.80 -3.66
N ASP A 94 -4.72 19.84 -4.58
CA ASP A 94 -3.72 19.82 -5.66
C ASP A 94 -2.26 19.91 -5.14
N ARG A 95 -2.00 19.38 -3.94
CA ARG A 95 -0.70 19.47 -3.29
C ARG A 95 0.29 18.42 -3.81
N GLY A 96 -0.18 17.25 -4.23
CA GLY A 96 0.67 16.17 -4.68
C GLY A 96 -0.06 15.20 -5.60
N THR A 97 0.69 14.25 -6.15
CA THR A 97 0.16 13.24 -7.07
C THR A 97 -0.06 11.92 -6.33
N ILE A 98 -1.26 11.35 -6.48
CA ILE A 98 -1.60 10.05 -5.95
C ILE A 98 -1.30 8.97 -6.99
N ILE A 99 -0.48 7.98 -6.65
CA ILE A 99 -0.07 6.90 -7.55
C ILE A 99 -0.44 5.55 -6.93
N GLY A 100 -0.99 4.63 -7.74
CA GLY A 100 -1.23 3.25 -7.33
C GLY A 100 -2.60 2.73 -7.75
N ARG A 101 -3.40 2.21 -6.80
CA ARG A 101 -4.75 1.66 -7.05
C ARG A 101 -5.78 2.33 -6.16
N ARG A 102 -7.06 2.29 -6.57
CA ARG A 102 -8.17 2.84 -5.77
C ARG A 102 -8.12 2.28 -4.36
N SER A 103 -8.17 3.16 -3.36
CA SER A 103 -8.12 2.80 -1.94
C SER A 103 -9.35 2.01 -1.48
N PHE A 104 -9.42 1.67 -0.19
CA PHE A 104 -10.45 0.76 0.34
C PHE A 104 -11.87 1.37 0.36
N GLY A 105 -12.02 2.67 0.60
CA GLY A 105 -13.29 3.38 0.66
C GLY A 105 -13.97 3.40 2.04
N LYS A 106 -13.23 3.57 3.13
CA LYS A 106 -13.78 3.64 4.49
C LYS A 106 -13.90 5.08 5.00
N GLY A 107 -14.93 5.78 4.56
CA GLY A 107 -15.31 7.13 4.97
C GLY A 107 -16.07 7.30 6.30
N LEU A 108 -15.94 6.36 7.26
CA LEU A 108 -16.74 6.35 8.51
C LEU A 108 -15.96 6.82 9.72
N VAL A 109 -16.59 7.67 10.54
CA VAL A 109 -16.12 8.06 11.87
C VAL A 109 -16.83 7.21 12.92
N GLN A 110 -16.04 6.54 13.74
CA GLN A 110 -16.54 5.68 14.81
C GLN A 110 -16.10 6.20 16.18
N GLU A 111 -17.03 6.26 17.11
CA GLU A 111 -16.82 6.67 18.50
C GLU A 111 -17.04 5.46 19.42
N THR A 112 -16.19 5.31 20.43
CA THR A 112 -16.32 4.24 21.43
C THR A 112 -16.91 4.81 22.71
N THR A 113 -18.07 4.30 23.12
CA THR A 113 -18.69 4.61 24.41
C THR A 113 -18.45 3.45 25.37
N TYR A 114 -17.87 3.72 26.52
CA TYR A 114 -17.66 2.74 27.60
C TYR A 114 -18.83 2.74 28.57
N PHE A 115 -19.27 1.55 28.98
CA PHE A 115 -20.32 1.36 29.96
C PHE A 115 -19.75 1.06 31.35
N ARG A 116 -20.59 1.21 32.38
CA ARG A 116 -20.18 1.03 33.79
C ARG A 116 -19.76 -0.40 34.13
N ASP A 117 -20.21 -1.38 33.35
CA ASP A 117 -19.87 -2.80 33.50
C ASP A 117 -18.54 -3.18 32.80
N GLY A 118 -17.83 -2.20 32.22
CA GLY A 118 -16.58 -2.41 31.49
C GLY A 118 -16.77 -2.82 30.03
N SER A 119 -18.00 -3.01 29.55
CA SER A 119 -18.29 -3.22 28.13
C SER A 119 -18.12 -1.91 27.34
N ALA A 120 -18.02 -2.03 26.01
CA ALA A 120 -17.90 -0.88 25.12
C ALA A 120 -18.73 -1.06 23.86
N MET A 121 -19.34 0.03 23.40
CA MET A 121 -20.02 0.12 22.11
C MET A 121 -19.21 1.00 21.17
N ARG A 122 -18.91 0.51 19.98
CA ARG A 122 -18.28 1.29 18.91
C ARG A 122 -19.33 1.63 17.86
N LEU A 123 -19.75 2.90 17.83
CA LEU A 123 -20.84 3.36 16.98
C LEU A 123 -20.31 4.26 15.87
N THR A 124 -20.79 4.06 14.65
CA THR A 124 -20.55 4.99 13.54
C THR A 124 -21.45 6.21 13.72
N ILE A 125 -20.85 7.38 13.88
CA ILE A 125 -21.58 8.61 14.25
C ILE A 125 -21.57 9.66 13.14
N ALA A 126 -20.62 9.59 12.21
CA ALA A 126 -20.45 10.56 11.14
C ALA A 126 -19.74 9.93 9.94
N ARG A 127 -19.76 10.65 8.82
CA ARG A 127 -18.87 10.42 7.68
C ARG A 127 -17.82 11.51 7.65
N TYR A 128 -16.67 11.21 7.07
CA TYR A 128 -15.73 12.24 6.68
C TYR A 128 -15.79 12.49 5.18
N TYR A 129 -15.46 13.72 4.81
CA TYR A 129 -15.50 14.24 3.47
C TYR A 129 -14.19 14.94 3.19
N THR A 130 -13.71 14.76 1.97
CA THR A 130 -12.49 15.40 1.48
C THR A 130 -12.74 16.88 1.13
N PRO A 131 -11.70 17.67 0.88
CA PRO A 131 -11.82 19.13 0.67
C PRO A 131 -12.75 19.55 -0.49
N THR A 132 -12.90 18.73 -1.53
CA THR A 132 -13.86 18.99 -2.62
C THR A 132 -15.32 18.71 -2.23
N GLY A 133 -15.57 18.15 -1.04
CA GLY A 133 -16.90 17.78 -0.57
C GLY A 133 -17.31 16.34 -0.90
N ARG A 134 -16.44 15.55 -1.53
CA ARG A 134 -16.75 14.15 -1.85
C ARG A 134 -16.61 13.24 -0.64
N SER A 135 -17.62 12.40 -0.44
CA SER A 135 -17.54 11.23 0.44
C SER A 135 -16.81 10.11 -0.30
N ILE A 136 -15.82 9.52 0.35
CA ILE A 136 -15.11 8.36 -0.19
C ILE A 136 -15.72 7.03 0.25
N GLN A 137 -16.76 7.06 1.08
CA GLN A 137 -17.37 5.87 1.63
C GLN A 137 -17.93 4.98 0.52
N LYS A 138 -17.43 3.75 0.42
CA LYS A 138 -17.99 2.75 -0.49
C LYS A 138 -19.40 2.33 -0.06
N PRO A 139 -20.27 1.91 -0.99
CA PRO A 139 -21.63 1.51 -0.68
C PRO A 139 -21.66 0.34 0.31
N TYR A 140 -22.67 0.34 1.19
CA TYR A 140 -22.96 -0.76 2.12
C TYR A 140 -24.45 -1.11 2.13
N ASN A 141 -25.19 -0.68 1.09
CA ASN A 141 -26.65 -0.82 1.01
C ASN A 141 -27.09 -2.27 0.74
N ASN A 142 -26.22 -3.09 0.16
CA ASN A 142 -26.50 -4.47 -0.21
C ASN A 142 -26.13 -5.47 0.91
N GLY A 143 -25.91 -4.97 2.13
CA GLY A 143 -25.59 -5.79 3.29
C GLY A 143 -24.09 -5.97 3.54
N VAL A 144 -23.78 -6.60 4.68
CA VAL A 144 -22.41 -6.77 5.18
C VAL A 144 -21.57 -7.65 4.26
N ALA A 145 -22.16 -8.73 3.73
CA ALA A 145 -21.45 -9.64 2.84
C ALA A 145 -20.94 -8.91 1.58
N ASP A 146 -21.79 -8.10 0.92
CA ASP A 146 -21.36 -7.33 -0.25
C ASP A 146 -20.24 -6.36 0.10
N TYR A 147 -20.33 -5.67 1.24
CA TYR A 147 -19.30 -4.75 1.70
C TYR A 147 -17.94 -5.42 1.97
N GLU A 148 -17.96 -6.60 2.58
CA GLU A 148 -16.77 -7.41 2.90
C GLU A 148 -16.16 -8.04 1.65
N HIS A 149 -17.00 -8.54 0.74
CA HIS A 149 -16.57 -9.16 -0.50
C HIS A 149 -16.23 -8.16 -1.60
N GLU A 150 -16.59 -6.87 -1.48
CA GLU A 150 -16.35 -5.87 -2.53
C GLU A 150 -14.89 -5.84 -2.98
N LEU A 151 -13.92 -5.94 -2.06
CA LEU A 151 -12.50 -5.98 -2.44
C LEU A 151 -12.14 -7.19 -3.31
N MET A 152 -12.70 -8.35 -2.99
CA MET A 152 -12.54 -9.57 -3.78
C MET A 152 -13.26 -9.45 -5.12
N ASN A 153 -14.47 -8.89 -5.13
CA ASN A 153 -15.22 -8.66 -6.36
C ASN A 153 -14.44 -7.77 -7.31
N ARG A 154 -13.88 -6.65 -6.84
CA ARG A 154 -13.02 -5.77 -7.67
C ARG A 154 -11.87 -6.53 -8.33
N TYR A 155 -11.23 -7.43 -7.58
CA TYR A 155 -10.15 -8.27 -8.09
C TYR A 155 -10.68 -9.26 -9.14
N GLU A 156 -11.79 -9.96 -8.88
CA GLU A 156 -12.39 -10.91 -9.82
C GLU A 156 -12.89 -10.24 -11.10
N HIS A 157 -13.28 -8.97 -11.04
CA HIS A 157 -13.76 -8.18 -12.17
C HIS A 157 -12.65 -7.39 -12.89
N GLY A 158 -11.39 -7.53 -12.48
CA GLY A 158 -10.25 -6.99 -13.22
C GLY A 158 -9.87 -5.53 -12.92
N GLU A 159 -10.42 -4.93 -11.85
CA GLU A 159 -10.11 -3.54 -11.47
C GLU A 159 -8.63 -3.38 -11.06
N PHE A 160 -8.00 -4.48 -10.63
CA PHE A 160 -6.61 -4.41 -10.18
C PHE A 160 -5.66 -4.35 -11.38
N GLU A 161 -6.07 -4.85 -12.53
CA GLU A 161 -5.32 -4.93 -13.78
C GLU A 161 -5.64 -3.75 -14.71
N THR A 162 -6.87 -3.24 -14.68
CA THR A 162 -7.34 -2.16 -15.53
C THR A 162 -8.19 -1.16 -14.74
N LEU A 163 -8.13 0.12 -15.12
CA LEU A 163 -9.00 1.14 -14.54
C LEU A 163 -10.47 0.78 -14.80
N ASP A 164 -11.20 0.41 -13.75
CA ASP A 164 -12.62 0.13 -13.85
C ASP A 164 -13.39 1.43 -14.11
N SER A 165 -13.92 1.54 -15.33
CA SER A 165 -14.69 2.70 -15.77
C SER A 165 -16.02 2.89 -15.04
N THR A 166 -16.57 1.85 -14.41
CA THR A 166 -17.85 1.92 -13.68
C THR A 166 -17.77 2.78 -12.42
N VAL A 167 -16.56 3.05 -11.94
CA VAL A 167 -16.30 3.95 -10.80
C VAL A 167 -16.52 5.42 -11.18
N PHE A 168 -16.47 5.77 -12.48
CA PHE A 168 -16.62 7.14 -12.98
C PHE A 168 -18.07 7.55 -13.21
N SER A 169 -18.89 7.50 -12.16
CA SER A 169 -20.25 8.04 -12.22
C SER A 169 -20.23 9.57 -12.21
N GLU A 170 -20.94 10.21 -13.15
CA GLU A 170 -21.14 11.67 -13.16
C GLU A 170 -21.76 12.18 -11.84
N LYS A 171 -22.53 11.34 -11.11
CA LYS A 171 -23.10 11.70 -9.80
C LYS A 171 -22.05 11.85 -8.69
N ASN A 172 -20.89 11.23 -8.87
CA ASN A 172 -19.80 11.25 -7.89
C ASN A 172 -18.62 12.08 -8.38
N LYS A 173 -18.81 12.93 -9.39
CA LYS A 173 -17.77 13.75 -10.00
C LYS A 173 -17.63 15.07 -9.25
N PHE A 174 -16.41 15.41 -8.91
CA PHE A 174 -16.03 16.65 -8.24
C PHE A 174 -14.83 17.25 -8.97
N THR A 175 -14.48 18.48 -8.61
CA THR A 175 -13.38 19.20 -9.25
C THR A 175 -12.55 19.90 -8.19
N THR A 176 -11.23 19.70 -8.24
CA THR A 176 -10.28 20.36 -7.35
C THR A 176 -10.16 21.84 -7.68
N LYS A 177 -9.47 22.61 -6.82
CA LYS A 177 -9.26 24.05 -7.03
C LYS A 177 -8.52 24.32 -8.35
N ALA A 178 -7.58 23.45 -8.74
CA ALA A 178 -6.83 23.56 -9.99
C ALA A 178 -7.54 22.95 -11.22
N GLY A 179 -8.77 22.45 -11.07
CA GLY A 179 -9.57 21.94 -12.18
C GLY A 179 -9.45 20.43 -12.45
N LYS A 180 -8.73 19.68 -11.61
CA LYS A 180 -8.62 18.22 -11.75
C LYS A 180 -9.94 17.55 -11.38
N VAL A 181 -10.39 16.60 -12.21
CA VAL A 181 -11.59 15.81 -11.92
C VAL A 181 -11.25 14.70 -10.92
N VAL A 182 -12.05 14.60 -9.85
CA VAL A 182 -11.90 13.58 -8.81
C VAL A 182 -13.26 12.95 -8.49
N TYR A 183 -13.25 11.72 -7.95
CA TYR A 183 -14.47 10.92 -7.79
C TYR A 183 -14.69 10.45 -6.35
N GLY A 184 -15.92 10.54 -5.86
CA GLY A 184 -16.34 9.96 -4.58
C GLY A 184 -16.88 8.52 -4.70
N GLY A 185 -17.34 7.97 -3.58
CA GLY A 185 -18.17 6.77 -3.55
C GLY A 185 -17.44 5.42 -3.54
N GLY A 186 -16.12 5.38 -3.34
CA GLY A 186 -15.38 4.12 -3.36
C GLY A 186 -13.90 4.23 -2.98
N GLY A 187 -13.52 5.19 -2.15
CA GLY A 187 -12.12 5.48 -1.87
C GLY A 187 -11.53 6.56 -2.77
N ILE A 188 -10.25 6.81 -2.58
CA ILE A 188 -9.41 7.69 -3.38
C ILE A 188 -8.97 6.95 -4.63
N MET A 189 -9.45 7.43 -5.78
CA MET A 189 -8.93 7.03 -7.09
C MET A 189 -7.57 7.71 -7.31
N PRO A 190 -6.50 6.97 -7.67
CA PRO A 190 -5.20 7.57 -7.95
C PRO A 190 -5.25 8.48 -9.18
N ASP A 191 -4.36 9.47 -9.21
CA ASP A 191 -4.11 10.29 -10.40
C ASP A 191 -3.37 9.49 -11.47
N VAL A 192 -2.47 8.58 -11.04
CA VAL A 192 -1.74 7.64 -11.90
C VAL A 192 -2.03 6.22 -11.44
N PHE A 193 -2.76 5.46 -12.26
CA PHE A 193 -3.05 4.06 -11.99
C PHE A 193 -1.84 3.18 -12.27
N VAL A 194 -1.54 2.28 -11.33
CA VAL A 194 -0.52 1.26 -11.47
C VAL A 194 -1.20 -0.11 -11.27
N PRO A 195 -1.22 -0.97 -12.30
CA PRO A 195 -1.87 -2.28 -12.18
C PRO A 195 -1.15 -3.18 -11.18
N ILE A 196 -1.85 -4.18 -10.67
CA ILE A 196 -1.23 -5.26 -9.91
C ILE A 196 -0.26 -6.02 -10.81
N ASP A 197 0.97 -6.19 -10.37
CA ASP A 197 1.90 -7.09 -11.05
C ASP A 197 1.48 -8.54 -10.76
N THR A 198 0.87 -9.19 -11.76
CA THR A 198 0.49 -10.60 -11.74
C THR A 198 1.52 -11.49 -12.45
N VAL A 199 2.57 -10.93 -13.04
CA VAL A 199 3.57 -11.70 -13.78
C VAL A 199 4.26 -12.70 -12.85
N GLY A 200 4.09 -13.99 -13.13
CA GLY A 200 4.65 -15.08 -12.32
C GLY A 200 3.92 -15.36 -11.01
N GLN A 201 2.80 -14.68 -10.71
CA GLN A 201 1.99 -14.87 -9.49
C GLN A 201 1.03 -16.07 -9.58
N THR A 202 1.53 -17.25 -9.93
CA THR A 202 0.70 -18.46 -10.14
C THR A 202 0.12 -19.01 -8.82
N PRO A 203 -0.92 -19.88 -8.86
CA PRO A 203 -1.37 -20.61 -7.67
C PRO A 203 -0.25 -21.38 -6.96
N PHE A 204 0.72 -21.89 -7.72
CA PHE A 204 1.92 -22.51 -7.17
C PHE A 204 2.76 -21.50 -6.37
N TYR A 205 3.15 -20.36 -6.96
CA TYR A 205 3.90 -19.32 -6.26
C TYR A 205 3.19 -18.88 -4.97
N ARG A 206 1.89 -18.59 -5.04
CA ARG A 206 1.11 -18.15 -3.87
C ARG A 206 1.13 -19.17 -2.74
N GLN A 207 1.04 -20.47 -3.05
CA GLN A 207 1.08 -21.53 -2.05
C GLN A 207 2.45 -21.63 -1.37
N VAL A 208 3.55 -21.63 -2.14
CA VAL A 208 4.90 -21.73 -1.56
C VAL A 208 5.29 -20.48 -0.79
N SER A 209 4.82 -19.31 -1.21
CA SER A 209 5.03 -18.03 -0.52
C SER A 209 4.25 -17.97 0.79
N ARG A 210 2.94 -18.30 0.79
CA ARG A 210 2.11 -18.32 2.01
C ARG A 210 2.59 -19.34 3.06
N LYS A 211 3.17 -20.45 2.62
CA LYS A 211 3.77 -21.47 3.51
C LYS A 211 5.23 -21.18 3.87
N ALA A 212 5.75 -20.00 3.53
CA ALA A 212 7.13 -19.57 3.73
C ALA A 212 8.20 -20.56 3.20
N MET A 213 7.85 -21.40 2.21
CA MET A 213 8.72 -22.47 1.72
C MET A 213 9.94 -21.92 1.00
N ILE A 214 9.80 -20.81 0.27
CA ILE A 214 10.91 -20.13 -0.43
C ILE A 214 11.96 -19.66 0.59
N TYR A 215 11.54 -18.92 1.62
CA TYR A 215 12.43 -18.42 2.66
C TYR A 215 13.08 -19.56 3.45
N ASN A 216 12.30 -20.56 3.86
CA ASN A 216 12.80 -21.70 4.63
C ASN A 216 13.84 -22.52 3.83
N TYR A 217 13.61 -22.72 2.54
CA TYR A 217 14.61 -23.36 1.67
C TYR A 217 15.89 -22.50 1.61
N ALA A 218 15.76 -21.20 1.33
CA ALA A 218 16.92 -20.31 1.23
C ALA A 218 17.74 -20.28 2.53
N LEU A 219 17.09 -20.23 3.69
CA LEU A 219 17.74 -20.29 5.00
C LEU A 219 18.47 -21.63 5.22
N ASN A 220 17.82 -22.75 4.93
CA ASN A 220 18.43 -24.08 5.07
C ASN A 220 19.61 -24.26 4.13
N TYR A 221 19.47 -23.84 2.87
CA TYR A 221 20.55 -23.86 1.88
C TYR A 221 21.73 -23.03 2.35
N THR A 222 21.47 -21.81 2.86
CA THR A 222 22.52 -20.93 3.38
C THR A 222 23.26 -21.58 4.54
N ASN A 223 22.54 -22.16 5.50
CA ASN A 223 23.14 -22.79 6.66
C ASN A 223 24.01 -24.00 6.29
N LEU A 224 23.55 -24.82 5.34
CA LEU A 224 24.29 -25.99 4.87
C LEU A 224 25.58 -25.60 4.12
N HIS A 225 25.58 -24.47 3.42
CA HIS A 225 26.71 -24.00 2.60
C HIS A 225 27.40 -22.77 3.20
N ARG A 226 27.23 -22.51 4.50
CA ARG A 226 27.64 -21.25 5.14
C ARG A 226 29.14 -21.02 5.03
N GLU A 227 29.95 -22.07 5.15
CA GLU A 227 31.41 -21.97 5.04
C GLU A 227 31.85 -21.43 3.68
N THR A 228 31.24 -21.89 2.58
CA THR A 228 31.53 -21.39 1.23
C THR A 228 30.94 -20.01 1.01
N LEU A 229 29.66 -19.83 1.36
CA LEU A 229 28.93 -18.59 1.05
C LEU A 229 29.48 -17.38 1.82
N SER A 230 30.00 -17.58 3.02
CA SER A 230 30.57 -16.48 3.83
C SER A 230 31.92 -15.97 3.32
N GLN A 231 32.51 -16.62 2.32
CA GLN A 231 33.72 -16.13 1.64
C GLN A 231 33.41 -15.01 0.65
N PHE A 232 32.16 -14.92 0.19
CA PHE A 232 31.72 -13.88 -0.74
C PHE A 232 31.34 -12.61 0.02
N THR A 233 31.75 -11.47 -0.52
CA THR A 233 31.44 -10.15 0.05
C THR A 233 30.50 -9.33 -0.83
N ASP A 234 30.41 -9.68 -2.12
CA ASP A 234 29.48 -9.09 -3.07
C ASP A 234 28.37 -10.10 -3.42
N TYR A 235 27.12 -9.63 -3.42
CA TYR A 235 25.96 -10.41 -3.82
C TYR A 235 26.09 -10.98 -5.25
N LYS A 236 26.83 -10.32 -6.15
CA LYS A 236 27.09 -10.81 -7.52
C LYS A 236 27.89 -12.11 -7.52
N GLU A 237 28.88 -12.25 -6.62
CA GLU A 237 29.66 -13.48 -6.48
C GLU A 237 28.77 -14.62 -5.99
N ILE A 238 27.89 -14.34 -5.03
CA ILE A 238 26.90 -15.28 -4.53
C ILE A 238 25.96 -15.72 -5.67
N ILE A 239 25.42 -14.79 -6.47
CA ILE A 239 24.57 -15.16 -7.62
C ILE A 239 25.32 -16.05 -8.60
N ASN A 240 26.54 -15.66 -9.01
CA ASN A 240 27.34 -16.45 -9.96
C ASN A 240 27.59 -17.86 -9.43
N TYR A 241 27.87 -18.00 -8.13
CA TYR A 241 27.97 -19.29 -7.48
C TYR A 241 26.65 -20.08 -7.58
N LEU A 242 25.52 -19.46 -7.23
CA LEU A 242 24.20 -20.09 -7.24
C LEU A 242 23.69 -20.44 -8.64
N GLU A 243 24.11 -19.72 -9.69
CA GLU A 243 23.76 -20.01 -11.09
C GLU A 243 24.36 -21.34 -11.56
N SER A 244 25.51 -21.73 -11.01
CA SER A 244 26.12 -23.05 -11.25
C SER A 244 25.42 -24.19 -10.50
N LYS A 245 24.42 -23.89 -9.64
CA LYS A 245 23.74 -24.86 -8.78
C LYS A 245 22.29 -25.07 -9.23
N ASN A 246 21.78 -26.28 -8.98
CA ASN A 246 20.42 -26.69 -9.32
C ASN A 246 19.35 -26.19 -8.31
N ILE A 247 19.52 -24.96 -7.79
CA ILE A 247 18.73 -24.40 -6.66
C ILE A 247 17.22 -24.55 -6.86
N PHE A 248 16.71 -24.18 -8.04
CA PHE A 248 15.28 -24.23 -8.32
C PHE A 248 14.76 -25.67 -8.41
N THR A 249 15.52 -26.57 -9.04
CA THR A 249 15.17 -27.99 -9.15
C THR A 249 15.15 -28.66 -7.77
N ASP A 250 16.14 -28.38 -6.93
CA ASP A 250 16.22 -28.89 -5.57
C ASP A 250 15.07 -28.35 -4.71
N PHE A 251 14.74 -27.06 -4.87
CA PHE A 251 13.57 -26.46 -4.24
C PHE A 251 12.26 -27.18 -4.65
N LEU A 252 12.07 -27.48 -5.93
CA LEU A 252 10.89 -28.22 -6.41
C LEU A 252 10.81 -29.63 -5.81
N GLN A 253 11.93 -30.31 -5.61
CA GLN A 253 11.95 -31.60 -4.93
C GLN A 253 11.49 -31.47 -3.48
N GLU A 254 11.97 -30.46 -2.75
CA GLU A 254 11.55 -30.18 -1.37
C GLU A 254 10.05 -29.84 -1.26
N VAL A 255 9.53 -29.06 -2.22
CA VAL A 255 8.09 -28.77 -2.33
C VAL A 255 7.28 -30.07 -2.50
N ARG A 256 7.71 -30.97 -3.40
CA ARG A 256 7.04 -32.25 -3.65
C ARG A 256 7.10 -33.18 -2.44
N LYS A 257 8.23 -33.25 -1.73
CA LYS A 257 8.36 -34.01 -0.46
C LYS A 257 7.37 -33.53 0.60
N LYS A 258 7.00 -32.25 0.59
CA LYS A 258 6.00 -31.65 1.49
C LYS A 258 4.56 -31.78 0.98
N GLY A 259 4.32 -32.63 -0.02
CA GLY A 259 2.99 -32.97 -0.53
C GLY A 259 2.38 -31.97 -1.50
N LEU A 260 3.15 -31.00 -2.00
CA LEU A 260 2.68 -30.06 -3.02
C LEU A 260 3.13 -30.51 -4.41
N ASN A 261 2.16 -30.75 -5.30
CA ASN A 261 2.38 -31.15 -6.68
C ASN A 261 1.82 -30.08 -7.65
N PRO A 262 2.58 -29.01 -7.93
CA PRO A 262 2.14 -27.93 -8.82
C PRO A 262 2.06 -28.37 -10.28
N LYS A 263 1.19 -27.74 -11.05
CA LYS A 263 1.06 -27.98 -12.49
C LYS A 263 2.29 -27.47 -13.23
N ILE A 264 2.70 -28.15 -14.31
CA ILE A 264 3.89 -27.78 -15.10
C ILE A 264 3.82 -26.32 -15.60
N ALA A 265 2.64 -25.89 -16.08
CA ALA A 265 2.44 -24.51 -16.52
C ALA A 265 2.67 -23.49 -15.39
N GLU A 266 2.18 -23.76 -14.18
CA GLU A 266 2.35 -22.88 -13.02
C GLU A 266 3.81 -22.82 -12.56
N ILE A 267 4.55 -23.93 -12.66
CA ILE A 267 6.00 -23.97 -12.40
C ILE A 267 6.72 -23.07 -13.41
N TYR A 268 6.45 -23.26 -14.70
CA TYR A 268 7.12 -22.53 -15.78
C TYR A 268 6.90 -21.01 -15.67
N GLU A 269 5.65 -20.59 -15.49
CA GLU A 269 5.27 -19.19 -15.43
C GLU A 269 5.84 -18.48 -14.18
N SER A 270 5.92 -19.17 -13.03
CA SER A 270 6.46 -18.58 -11.78
C SER A 270 7.94 -18.83 -11.53
N GLN A 271 8.62 -19.59 -12.40
CA GLN A 271 9.99 -20.04 -12.20
C GLN A 271 10.95 -18.87 -11.95
N GLN A 272 10.89 -17.84 -12.80
CA GLN A 272 11.80 -16.70 -12.71
C GLN A 272 11.58 -15.91 -11.41
N LEU A 273 10.32 -15.73 -11.01
CA LEU A 273 9.96 -15.06 -9.77
C LEU A 273 10.48 -15.84 -8.55
N ILE A 274 10.18 -17.13 -8.48
CA ILE A 274 10.63 -18.01 -7.38
C ILE A 274 12.16 -18.04 -7.30
N LYS A 275 12.85 -18.24 -8.44
CA LYS A 275 14.32 -18.28 -8.48
C LYS A 275 14.93 -16.98 -7.96
N THR A 276 14.36 -15.83 -8.35
CA THR A 276 14.82 -14.52 -7.89
C THR A 276 14.66 -14.36 -6.37
N TYR A 277 13.51 -14.76 -5.81
CA TYR A 277 13.33 -14.75 -4.35
C TYR A 277 14.27 -15.71 -3.62
N LEU A 278 14.48 -16.92 -4.14
CA LEU A 278 15.43 -17.87 -3.56
C LEU A 278 16.83 -17.24 -3.49
N TYR A 279 17.29 -16.63 -4.57
CA TYR A 279 18.61 -15.99 -4.64
C TYR A 279 18.68 -14.77 -3.71
N ALA A 280 17.67 -13.90 -3.74
CA ALA A 280 17.61 -12.72 -2.89
C ALA A 280 17.67 -13.08 -1.40
N TYR A 281 16.92 -14.10 -0.97
CA TYR A 281 16.97 -14.56 0.43
C TYR A 281 18.31 -15.18 0.80
N ILE A 282 18.95 -15.96 -0.07
CA ILE A 282 20.30 -16.49 0.19
C ILE A 282 21.31 -15.35 0.31
N CYS A 283 21.29 -14.38 -0.61
CA CYS A 283 22.12 -13.19 -0.53
C CYS A 283 21.87 -12.42 0.77
N ARG A 284 20.60 -12.22 1.16
CA ARG A 284 20.23 -11.54 2.40
C ARG A 284 20.81 -12.19 3.64
N ASN A 285 20.87 -13.51 3.67
CA ASN A 285 21.40 -14.24 4.82
C ASN A 285 22.93 -14.12 4.98
N ILE A 286 23.65 -13.60 3.97
CA ILE A 286 25.11 -13.40 4.00
C ILE A 286 25.47 -11.91 4.04
N VAL A 287 24.93 -11.11 3.11
CA VAL A 287 25.27 -9.68 2.93
C VAL A 287 24.09 -8.74 3.23
N ASN A 288 23.07 -9.22 3.95
CA ASN A 288 21.91 -8.42 4.37
C ASN A 288 21.19 -7.74 3.19
N ASN A 289 20.65 -6.54 3.43
CA ASN A 289 19.82 -5.82 2.46
C ASN A 289 20.60 -5.40 1.21
N ASP A 290 21.93 -5.29 1.30
CA ASP A 290 22.82 -4.95 0.18
C ASP A 290 22.82 -6.03 -0.90
N GLY A 291 22.50 -7.28 -0.56
CA GLY A 291 22.27 -8.35 -1.55
C GLY A 291 20.81 -8.67 -1.81
N TYR A 292 19.87 -8.21 -0.97
CA TYR A 292 18.46 -8.53 -1.13
C TYR A 292 17.79 -7.67 -2.21
N TYR A 293 17.83 -6.35 -2.03
CA TYR A 293 17.10 -5.42 -2.90
C TYR A 293 17.64 -5.39 -4.35
N PRO A 294 18.96 -5.38 -4.61
CA PRO A 294 19.47 -5.39 -5.97
C PRO A 294 19.11 -6.66 -6.76
N VAL A 295 18.89 -7.78 -6.06
CA VAL A 295 18.47 -9.04 -6.69
C VAL A 295 16.98 -9.01 -6.99
N LEU A 296 16.16 -8.57 -6.03
CA LEU A 296 14.71 -8.46 -6.22
C LEU A 296 14.33 -7.48 -7.33
N GLN A 297 15.08 -6.38 -7.50
CA GLN A 297 14.80 -5.38 -8.53
C GLN A 297 14.72 -5.98 -9.93
N LYS A 298 15.35 -7.13 -10.20
CA LYS A 298 15.29 -7.82 -11.51
C LYS A 298 13.90 -8.34 -11.89
N VAL A 299 13.01 -8.52 -10.90
CA VAL A 299 11.63 -8.96 -11.11
C VAL A 299 10.63 -7.96 -10.52
N ASP A 300 11.11 -6.79 -10.09
CA ASP A 300 10.29 -5.68 -9.68
C ASP A 300 9.97 -4.85 -10.92
N ASN A 301 8.79 -5.07 -11.49
CA ASN A 301 8.37 -4.42 -12.74
C ASN A 301 7.64 -3.10 -12.51
N VAL A 302 7.76 -2.52 -11.31
CA VAL A 302 7.01 -1.33 -10.85
C VAL A 302 7.96 -0.17 -10.53
#